data_AF-A0A9E3LLQ6-F1
#
_entry.id   AF-A0A9E3LLQ6-F1
#
_cell.length_a   1.000
_cell.length_b   1.000
_cell.length_c   1.000
_cell.angle_alpha   90.00
_cell.angle_beta   90.00
_cell.angle_gamma   90.00
#
_symmetry.space_group_name_H-M   'P 1'
#
loop_
_entity.id
_entity.type
_entity.pdbx_description
1 polymer ?
#
loop_
_entity_poly.entity_id
_entity_poly.type
_entity_poly.pdbx_seq_one_letter_code
_entity_poly.pdbx_strand_id
1 'polypeptide(L)'
;MATPDDLAAGLEAGSRFRCDGCGNVTRFDVVAAERTRRFHHFDLGGDHAVDEEEVLARDVESVTCRWCGRDDAILVEPAPAATPASDPGTL
;
A
#
# COMPACT_ATOMS: atom_id res chain seq x y z
N MET A 1 4.92 -11.64 15.40
CA MET A 1 3.92 -11.60 14.32
C MET A 1 3.26 -10.24 14.36
N ALA A 2 3.30 -9.51 13.25
CA ALA A 2 2.52 -8.27 13.11
C ALA A 2 1.03 -8.60 13.28
N THR A 3 0.29 -7.77 14.01
CA THR A 3 -1.16 -7.90 14.09
C THR A 3 -1.82 -7.42 12.80
N PRO A 4 -3.10 -7.76 12.54
CA PRO A 4 -3.83 -7.21 11.39
C PRO A 4 -3.82 -5.67 11.38
N ASP A 5 -3.95 -5.05 12.56
CA ASP A 5 -3.87 -3.60 12.72
C ASP A 5 -2.48 -3.05 12.37
N ASP A 6 -1.41 -3.74 12.76
CA ASP A 6 -0.04 -3.34 12.39
C ASP A 6 0.16 -3.43 10.87
N LEU A 7 -0.31 -4.49 10.22
CA LEU A 7 -0.19 -4.66 8.77
C LEU A 7 -0.96 -3.59 8.00
N ALA A 8 -2.15 -3.22 8.48
CA ALA A 8 -2.93 -2.11 7.93
C ALA A 8 -2.20 -0.76 8.12
N ALA A 9 -1.63 -0.51 9.31
CA ALA A 9 -0.83 0.68 9.56
C ALA A 9 0.42 0.78 8.66
N GLY A 10 0.94 -0.35 8.17
CA GLY A 10 2.03 -0.44 7.20
C GLY A 10 1.66 -0.03 5.76
N LEU A 11 0.36 0.04 5.46
CA LEU A 11 -0.17 0.61 4.22
C LEU A 11 -0.55 2.09 4.34
N GLU A 12 -0.71 2.60 5.55
CA GLU A 12 -0.97 4.02 5.78
C GLU A 12 0.24 4.88 5.39
N ALA A 13 -0.02 6.13 5.00
CA ALA A 13 1.02 7.04 4.59
C ALA A 13 2.02 7.29 5.74
N GLY A 14 3.30 7.03 5.49
CA GLY A 14 4.38 7.25 6.47
C GLY A 14 4.88 5.99 7.19
N SER A 15 4.33 4.82 6.88
CA SER A 15 4.85 3.52 7.33
C SER A 15 5.40 2.69 6.17
N ARG A 16 6.12 1.61 6.48
CA ARG A 16 6.58 0.60 5.51
C ARG A 16 6.66 -0.79 6.12
N PHE A 17 6.69 -1.79 5.26
CA PHE A 17 7.08 -3.16 5.62
C PHE A 17 8.60 -3.33 5.65
N ARG A 18 9.09 -4.09 6.64
CA ARG A 18 10.46 -4.58 6.74
C ARG A 18 10.45 -6.08 7.02
N CYS A 19 11.21 -6.87 6.27
CA CYS A 19 11.44 -8.28 6.58
C CYS A 19 12.63 -8.40 7.53
N ASP A 20 12.40 -8.84 8.77
CA ASP A 20 13.47 -8.98 9.77
C ASP A 20 14.45 -10.11 9.43
N GLY A 21 14.00 -11.10 8.65
CA GLY A 21 14.83 -12.24 8.34
C GLY A 21 15.86 -12.02 7.22
N CYS A 22 15.66 -11.07 6.31
CA CYS A 22 16.63 -10.80 5.23
C CYS A 22 16.90 -9.30 4.98
N GLY A 23 16.25 -8.41 5.73
CA GLY A 23 16.44 -6.96 5.61
C GLY A 23 15.75 -6.30 4.42
N ASN A 24 14.92 -7.02 3.65
CA ASN A 24 14.19 -6.43 2.53
C ASN A 24 13.16 -5.40 3.02
N VAL A 25 13.10 -4.27 2.32
CA VAL A 25 12.17 -3.14 2.60
C VAL A 25 11.47 -2.63 1.33
N THR A 26 11.61 -3.32 0.19
CA THR A 26 11.14 -2.79 -1.11
C THR A 26 10.28 -3.74 -1.94
N ARG A 27 10.22 -5.04 -1.62
CA ARG A 27 9.41 -6.00 -2.40
C ARG A 27 8.64 -6.97 -1.52
N PHE A 28 7.33 -6.83 -1.50
CA PHE A 28 6.43 -7.71 -0.78
C PHE A 28 5.26 -8.07 -1.68
N ASP A 29 4.82 -9.33 -1.60
CA ASP A 29 3.52 -9.72 -2.13
C ASP A 29 2.50 -9.47 -1.03
N VAL A 30 1.46 -8.70 -1.33
CA VAL A 30 0.41 -8.30 -0.39
C VAL A 30 -0.91 -8.79 -0.95
N VAL A 31 -1.65 -9.57 -0.15
CA VAL A 31 -3.03 -9.96 -0.45
C VAL A 31 -3.93 -9.15 0.45
N ALA A 32 -4.93 -8.49 -0.14
CA ALA A 32 -5.86 -7.65 0.59
C ALA A 32 -7.27 -7.69 -0.03
N ALA A 33 -8.29 -7.64 0.83
CA ALA A 33 -9.66 -7.37 0.43
C ALA A 33 -9.89 -5.86 0.42
N GLU A 34 -10.34 -5.31 -0.69
CA GLU A 34 -10.69 -3.90 -0.82
C GLU A 34 -12.17 -3.72 -1.16
N ARG A 35 -12.80 -2.75 -0.50
CA ARG A 35 -14.13 -2.28 -0.85
C ARG A 35 -14.00 -0.86 -1.39
N THR A 36 -14.32 -0.68 -2.66
CA THR A 36 -14.20 0.60 -3.35
C THR A 36 -15.56 1.05 -3.90
N ARG A 37 -15.75 2.37 -3.97
CA ARG A 37 -16.81 3.02 -4.75
C ARG A 37 -16.14 3.68 -5.94
N ARG A 38 -16.72 3.49 -7.12
CA ARG A 38 -16.24 4.08 -8.38
C ARG A 38 -17.36 4.81 -9.08
N PHE A 39 -17.10 6.04 -9.52
CA PHE A 39 -17.98 6.76 -10.43
C PHE A 39 -17.56 6.41 -11.86
N HIS A 40 -18.42 5.65 -12.54
CA HIS A 40 -18.20 5.24 -13.92
C HIS A 40 -18.91 6.22 -14.87
N HIS A 41 -18.15 6.78 -15.80
CA HIS A 41 -18.69 7.57 -16.89
C HIS A 41 -18.71 6.70 -18.15
N PHE A 42 -19.91 6.55 -18.71
CA PHE A 42 -20.15 5.81 -19.95
C PHE A 42 -20.40 6.80 -21.08
N ASP A 43 -19.87 6.50 -22.27
CA ASP A 43 -20.31 7.19 -23.47
C ASP A 43 -21.58 6.56 -24.06
N LEU A 44 -22.07 7.13 -25.17
CA LEU A 44 -23.27 6.61 -25.84
C LEU A 44 -23.03 5.27 -26.56
N GLY A 45 -21.78 4.91 -26.84
CA GLY A 45 -21.39 3.64 -27.46
C GLY A 45 -21.26 2.49 -26.46
N GLY A 46 -21.19 2.80 -25.16
CA GLY A 46 -21.08 1.84 -24.06
C GLY A 46 -19.66 1.63 -23.55
N ASP A 47 -18.66 2.34 -24.10
CA ASP A 47 -17.32 2.39 -23.52
C ASP A 47 -17.36 3.20 -22.21
N HIS A 48 -16.44 2.90 -21.30
CA HIS A 48 -16.43 3.56 -19.99
C HIS A 48 -15.04 3.89 -19.46
N ALA A 49 -15.00 4.93 -18.63
CA ALA A 49 -13.87 5.29 -17.79
C ALA A 49 -14.33 5.40 -16.33
N VAL A 50 -13.38 5.28 -15.40
CA VAL A 50 -13.59 5.61 -13.99
C VAL A 50 -13.08 7.02 -13.77
N ASP A 51 -13.99 7.94 -13.48
CA ASP A 51 -13.67 9.35 -13.27
C ASP A 51 -13.23 9.61 -11.82
N GLU A 52 -13.85 8.91 -10.88
CA GLU A 52 -13.52 9.00 -9.45
C GLU A 52 -13.51 7.62 -8.80
N GLU A 53 -12.57 7.39 -7.90
CA GLU A 53 -12.45 6.18 -7.09
C GLU A 53 -12.23 6.54 -5.62
N GLU A 54 -13.00 5.93 -4.74
CA GLU A 54 -12.91 6.06 -3.30
C GLU A 54 -12.73 4.66 -2.69
N VAL A 55 -11.63 4.44 -1.96
CA VAL A 55 -11.43 3.22 -1.18
C VAL A 55 -12.14 3.37 0.17
N LEU A 56 -13.21 2.61 0.37
CA LEU A 56 -14.07 2.68 1.56
C LEU A 56 -13.54 1.84 2.72
N ALA A 57 -12.86 0.74 2.40
CA ALA A 57 -12.22 -0.14 3.35
C ALA A 57 -11.15 -0.98 2.65
N ARG A 58 -10.11 -1.32 3.40
CA ARG A 58 -9.04 -2.23 2.97
C ARG A 58 -8.65 -3.10 4.15
N ASP A 59 -8.56 -4.40 3.93
CA ASP A 59 -8.17 -5.40 4.92
C ASP A 59 -6.99 -6.21 4.35
N VAL A 60 -5.86 -6.22 5.06
CA VAL A 60 -4.67 -6.96 4.62
C VAL A 60 -4.72 -8.37 5.17
N GLU A 61 -4.83 -9.33 4.28
CA GLU A 61 -4.98 -10.74 4.63
C GLU A 61 -3.62 -11.41 4.83
N SER A 62 -2.61 -11.07 4.02
CA SER A 62 -1.25 -11.60 4.15
C SER A 62 -0.20 -10.71 3.50
N VAL A 63 1.02 -10.81 4.02
CA VAL A 63 2.21 -10.17 3.46
C VAL A 63 3.36 -11.17 3.43
N THR A 64 3.95 -11.35 2.25
CA THR A 64 5.10 -12.24 2.06
C THR A 64 6.30 -11.45 1.54
N CYS A 65 7.47 -11.66 2.13
CA CYS A 65 8.72 -11.11 1.63
C CYS A 65 9.07 -11.81 0.30
N ARG A 66 8.89 -11.11 -0.82
CA ARG A 66 9.14 -11.69 -2.15
C ARG A 66 10.60 -12.05 -2.42
N TRP A 67 11.52 -11.57 -1.58
CA TRP A 67 12.93 -11.91 -1.68
C TRP A 67 13.27 -13.28 -1.09
N CYS A 68 12.76 -13.60 0.11
CA CYS A 68 13.12 -14.82 0.83
C CYS A 68 11.95 -15.78 1.10
N GLY A 69 10.73 -15.40 0.72
CA GLY A 69 9.52 -16.23 0.82
C GLY A 69 8.88 -16.29 2.21
N ARG A 70 9.44 -15.61 3.22
CA ARG A 70 8.86 -15.60 4.57
C ARG A 70 7.72 -14.59 4.74
N ASP A 71 6.71 -15.01 5.47
CA ASP A 71 5.55 -14.24 5.94
C ASP A 71 5.55 -14.05 7.47
N ASP A 72 6.27 -14.91 8.20
CA ASP A 72 6.40 -14.90 9.66
C ASP A 72 7.34 -13.80 10.22
N ALA A 73 8.19 -13.25 9.36
CA ALA A 73 9.23 -12.28 9.72
C ALA A 73 8.95 -10.85 9.22
N ILE A 74 7.68 -10.51 8.95
CA ILE A 74 7.28 -9.18 8.49
C ILE A 74 7.00 -8.27 9.69
N LEU A 75 7.60 -7.08 9.67
CA LEU A 75 7.41 -6.01 10.63
C LEU A 75 6.91 -4.76 9.91
N VAL A 76 6.15 -3.95 10.63
CA VAL A 76 5.78 -2.59 10.21
C VAL A 76 6.61 -1.60 11.00
N GLU A 77 7.20 -0.64 10.30
CA GLU A 77 8.00 0.43 10.89
C GLU A 77 7.72 1.76 10.19
N PRO A 78 8.03 2.89 10.82
CA PRO A 78 7.96 4.19 10.15
C PRO A 78 8.80 4.19 8.89
N ALA A 79 8.22 4.65 7.78
CA ALA A 79 9.00 4.97 6.61
C ALA A 79 9.96 6.11 6.98
N PRO A 80 11.20 6.11 6.48
CA PRO A 80 12.04 7.30 6.57
C PRO A 80 11.25 8.44 5.93
N ALA A 81 11.08 9.54 6.66
CA ALA A 81 10.32 10.69 6.16
C ALA A 81 10.80 11.01 4.76
N ALA A 82 9.89 10.98 3.79
CA ALA A 82 10.16 11.60 2.51
C ALA A 82 10.32 13.09 2.84
N THR A 83 11.56 13.58 2.86
CA THR A 83 11.80 15.02 2.83
C THR A 83 10.98 15.53 1.64
N PRO A 84 9.96 16.39 1.83
CA PRO A 84 9.30 16.99 0.69
C PRO A 84 10.40 17.65 -0.13
N ALA A 85 10.52 17.27 -1.40
CA ALA A 85 11.48 17.90 -2.29
C ALA A 85 11.19 19.41 -2.24
N SER A 86 12.09 20.18 -1.62
CA SER A 86 12.02 21.64 -1.69
C SER A 86 12.07 22.01 -3.15
N ASP A 87 10.99 22.60 -3.67
CA ASP A 87 10.94 23.12 -5.03
C ASP A 87 11.97 24.26 -5.17
N PRO A 88 13.06 24.10 -5.94
CA PRO A 88 14.08 25.15 -6.08
C PRO A 88 13.65 26.17 -7.16
N GLY A 89 12.40 26.61 -7.15
CA GLY A 89 11.75 27.16 -8.34
C GLY A 89 10.74 28.29 -8.15
N THR A 90 10.87 29.13 -7.12
CA THR A 90 10.20 30.46 -7.12
C THR A 90 11.26 31.55 -7.22
N LEU A 91 11.44 32.08 -8.43
CA LEU A 91 12.06 33.38 -8.71
C LEU A 91 10.97 34.36 -9.14
#